data_AF-A0AAV9FM34-F1
#
_entry.id   AF-A0AAV9FM34-F1
#
_cell.length_a   1.000
_cell.length_b   1.000
_cell.length_c   1.000
_cell.angle_alpha   90.00
_cell.angle_beta   90.00
_cell.angle_gamma   90.00
#
_symmetry.space_group_name_H-M   'P 1'
#
loop_
_entity.id
_entity.type
_entity.pdbx_description
1 polymer ?
#
loop_
_entity_poly.entity_id
_entity_poly.type
_entity_poly.pdbx_seq_one_letter_code
_entity_poly.pdbx_strand_id
1 'polypeptide(L)'
;METEMRSKVRAAAFFVGFLTFLVCASVYLRLFRYVSSSSASTAAADYSAALRRHPHLHLTIDDDRAPSASSSLRLHPSAAVLLPDWQALFLLLPDSPPPSPSPLLCLFSDNSTSPATPAGLLPFSHRHSFLCPLPPSVRRRRPFLTPRLLPSSDPKPVPLDPSPELMRWTSIAYESLSTPDDVIVFAKGVNSRQGVNRRPSDLLCLFSDGSTTAVTTSAQEVFRCPHPSPPPLPDRTVQVSLKILSENRAIPSVASYRRRPLARADSSPPPQKSLLCACTMVYNVAKFLPEWVTYHASIGVDRFILYDNMSDDDLKGVVDKLKRENHNNITTYRWPWPKTQEAGFSHCLTLHRDTCHWIAFIDGEEVGAARGGGEAL
;
A
#
# COMPACT_ATOMS: atom_id res chain seq x y z
N MET A 1 51.04 -24.31 32.37
CA MET A 1 51.21 -24.68 30.94
C MET A 1 49.92 -24.47 30.13
N GLU A 2 48.73 -24.81 30.64
CA GLU A 2 47.44 -24.63 29.93
C GLU A 2 47.01 -23.17 29.70
N THR A 3 47.30 -22.26 30.63
CA THR A 3 46.89 -20.85 30.55
C THR A 3 47.65 -20.08 29.47
N GLU A 4 48.92 -20.41 29.25
CA GLU A 4 49.75 -19.79 28.21
C GLU A 4 49.35 -20.24 26.80
N MET A 5 48.94 -21.52 26.66
CA MET A 5 48.48 -22.08 25.39
C MET A 5 47.14 -21.49 24.95
N ARG A 6 46.19 -21.25 25.88
CA ARG A 6 44.92 -20.57 25.56
C ARG A 6 45.09 -19.11 25.15
N SER A 7 46.09 -18.41 25.71
CA SER A 7 46.40 -17.02 25.32
C SER A 7 46.94 -16.95 23.89
N LYS A 8 47.87 -17.85 23.53
CA LYS A 8 48.44 -17.93 22.18
C LYS A 8 47.40 -18.29 21.11
N VAL A 9 46.46 -19.19 21.42
CA VAL A 9 45.36 -19.56 20.50
C VAL A 9 44.39 -18.40 20.26
N ARG A 10 44.05 -17.63 21.31
CA ARG A 10 43.20 -16.43 21.14
C ARG A 10 43.89 -15.36 20.31
N ALA A 11 45.17 -15.09 20.57
CA ALA A 11 45.95 -14.13 19.79
C ALA A 11 46.05 -14.53 18.30
N ALA A 12 46.25 -15.83 18.02
CA ALA A 12 46.26 -16.35 16.66
C ALA A 12 44.89 -16.20 15.96
N ALA A 13 43.78 -16.47 16.66
CA ALA A 13 42.44 -16.31 16.11
C ALA A 13 42.11 -14.84 15.79
N PHE A 14 42.50 -13.91 16.65
CA PHE A 14 42.37 -12.47 16.38
C PHE A 14 43.21 -12.04 15.18
N PHE A 15 44.43 -12.55 15.05
CA PHE A 15 45.32 -12.20 13.94
C PHE A 15 44.78 -12.72 12.59
N VAL A 16 44.25 -13.95 12.56
CA VAL A 16 43.60 -14.51 11.36
C VAL A 16 42.33 -13.73 11.00
N GLY A 17 41.50 -13.36 11.99
CA GLY A 17 40.31 -12.53 11.76
C GLY A 17 40.62 -11.13 11.23
N PHE A 18 41.71 -10.53 11.69
CA PHE A 18 42.16 -9.21 11.20
C PHE A 18 42.71 -9.30 9.77
N LEU A 19 43.46 -10.35 9.44
CA LEU A 19 44.00 -10.55 8.09
C LEU A 19 42.89 -10.80 7.06
N THR A 20 41.87 -11.59 7.40
CA THR A 20 40.72 -11.84 6.52
C THR A 20 39.90 -10.57 6.29
N PHE A 21 39.72 -9.74 7.32
CA PHE A 21 39.06 -8.43 7.17
C PHE A 21 39.80 -7.51 6.19
N LEU A 22 41.13 -7.41 6.28
CA LEU A 22 41.93 -6.58 5.38
C LEU A 22 41.86 -7.08 3.92
N VAL A 23 41.90 -8.40 3.70
CA VAL A 23 41.76 -8.97 2.35
C VAL A 23 40.37 -8.66 1.77
N CYS A 24 39.30 -8.87 2.53
CA CYS A 24 37.93 -8.56 2.11
C CYS A 24 37.74 -7.06 1.80
N ALA A 25 38.27 -6.17 2.62
CA ALA A 25 38.22 -4.72 2.39
C ALA A 25 38.97 -4.32 1.10
N SER A 26 40.11 -4.95 0.82
CA SER A 26 40.89 -4.69 -0.40
C SER A 26 40.15 -5.15 -1.67
N VAL A 27 39.49 -6.30 -1.62
CA VAL A 27 38.69 -6.84 -2.73
C VAL A 27 37.47 -5.95 -2.98
N TYR A 28 36.78 -5.52 -1.93
CA TYR A 28 35.65 -4.60 -2.01
C TYR A 28 36.03 -3.27 -2.69
N LEU A 29 37.16 -2.66 -2.28
CA LEU A 29 37.63 -1.41 -2.87
C LEU A 29 38.04 -1.56 -4.35
N ARG A 30 38.59 -2.72 -4.74
CA ARG A 30 38.90 -3.00 -6.15
C ARG A 30 37.64 -3.20 -7.00
N LEU A 31 36.64 -3.92 -6.49
CA LEU A 31 35.34 -4.09 -7.16
C LEU A 31 34.60 -2.76 -7.30
N PHE A 32 34.60 -1.92 -6.26
CA PHE A 32 34.01 -0.59 -6.32
C PHE A 32 34.67 0.28 -7.39
N ARG A 33 36.00 0.31 -7.46
CA ARG A 33 36.75 1.05 -8.49
C ARG A 33 36.50 0.53 -9.91
N TYR A 34 36.35 -0.79 -10.09
CA TYR A 34 36.04 -1.40 -11.39
C TYR A 34 34.63 -1.02 -11.89
N VAL A 35 33.64 -0.99 -10.99
CA VAL A 35 32.28 -0.55 -11.33
C VAL A 35 32.25 0.94 -11.64
N SER A 36 33.02 1.77 -10.92
CA SER A 36 33.09 3.21 -11.17
C SER A 36 33.88 3.60 -12.42
N SER A 37 34.84 2.78 -12.90
CA SER A 37 35.57 3.06 -14.14
C SER A 37 34.83 2.65 -15.41
N SER A 38 33.74 1.88 -15.29
CA SER A 38 32.96 1.35 -16.42
C SER A 38 31.89 2.33 -16.96
N SER A 39 31.74 3.50 -16.34
CA SER A 39 30.64 4.45 -16.63
C SER A 39 31.11 5.83 -17.11
N ALA A 40 32.34 5.94 -17.62
CA ALA A 40 32.82 7.17 -18.24
C ALA A 40 33.40 6.91 -19.63
N SER A 41 32.65 7.24 -20.69
CA SER A 41 33.15 7.81 -21.95
C SER A 41 32.01 8.18 -22.92
N THR A 42 31.86 9.50 -23.16
CA THR A 42 31.56 10.21 -24.44
C THR A 42 30.26 9.89 -25.22
N ALA A 43 29.49 10.81 -25.82
CA ALA A 43 29.37 12.27 -25.98
C ALA A 43 28.04 12.46 -26.77
N ALA A 44 27.07 13.32 -26.44
CA ALA A 44 27.00 14.76 -26.71
C ALA A 44 27.34 15.19 -28.17
N ALA A 45 26.40 14.97 -29.10
CA ALA A 45 26.12 15.68 -30.38
C ALA A 45 25.06 14.81 -31.10
N ASP A 46 23.85 15.21 -31.48
CA ASP A 46 23.45 16.34 -32.30
C ASP A 46 22.02 16.77 -31.96
N TYR A 47 21.87 18.05 -31.63
CA TYR A 47 20.62 18.66 -31.19
C TYR A 47 20.39 19.94 -31.98
N SER A 48 20.13 19.87 -33.30
CA SER A 48 19.59 21.01 -34.08
C SER A 48 19.52 20.74 -35.60
N ALA A 49 18.56 19.96 -36.10
CA ALA A 49 18.39 19.88 -37.57
C ALA A 49 17.00 19.56 -38.16
N ALA A 50 15.94 19.30 -37.37
CA ALA A 50 14.67 18.83 -37.96
C ALA A 50 13.42 19.69 -37.67
N LEU A 51 13.57 20.85 -37.05
CA LEU A 51 12.49 21.84 -36.88
C LEU A 51 12.63 22.93 -37.95
N ARG A 52 12.05 22.70 -39.13
CA ARG A 52 11.64 23.74 -40.11
C ARG A 52 11.01 23.08 -41.34
N ARG A 53 9.67 23.11 -41.43
CA ARG A 53 8.86 23.29 -42.66
C ARG A 53 7.36 23.22 -42.29
N HIS A 54 6.71 24.39 -42.19
CA HIS A 54 5.26 24.60 -42.35
C HIS A 54 5.00 25.07 -43.81
N PRO A 55 3.76 25.28 -44.34
CA PRO A 55 2.41 25.22 -43.73
C PRO A 55 1.28 24.56 -44.58
N HIS A 56 0.08 24.46 -43.98
CA HIS A 56 -1.30 24.54 -44.54
C HIS A 56 -2.26 23.35 -44.28
N LEU A 57 -3.18 23.60 -43.32
CA LEU A 57 -4.64 23.37 -43.29
C LEU A 57 -5.24 22.11 -43.99
N HIS A 58 -5.87 21.21 -43.22
CA HIS A 58 -7.35 21.06 -43.18
C HIS A 58 -7.79 19.98 -42.17
N LEU A 59 -8.80 20.30 -41.36
CA LEU A 59 -9.57 19.35 -40.56
C LEU A 59 -10.30 18.37 -41.49
N THR A 60 -10.06 17.07 -41.33
CA THR A 60 -10.99 16.00 -41.71
C THR A 60 -10.92 14.88 -40.68
N ILE A 61 -12.10 14.43 -40.28
CA ILE A 61 -12.38 13.30 -39.39
C ILE A 61 -12.30 12.05 -40.27
N ASP A 62 -11.30 11.20 -40.09
CA ASP A 62 -11.42 9.75 -40.31
C ASP A 62 -10.26 8.94 -39.72
N ASP A 63 -10.51 7.64 -39.67
CA ASP A 63 -9.87 6.50 -39.01
C ASP A 63 -8.34 6.27 -39.13
N ASP A 64 -7.88 5.40 -38.21
CA ASP A 64 -6.69 4.52 -38.22
C ASP A 64 -5.26 4.96 -37.75
N ARG A 65 -4.89 4.35 -36.59
CA ARG A 65 -3.58 3.89 -36.06
C ARG A 65 -2.44 4.84 -35.60
N ALA A 66 -2.34 4.88 -34.25
CA ALA A 66 -1.17 4.69 -33.37
C ALA A 66 -0.39 5.95 -32.86
N PRO A 67 0.34 5.84 -31.72
CA PRO A 67 -0.14 6.25 -30.40
C PRO A 67 0.69 7.41 -29.80
N SER A 68 0.03 8.46 -29.32
CA SER A 68 0.68 9.53 -28.55
C SER A 68 0.27 9.48 -27.08
N ALA A 69 1.26 9.16 -26.23
CA ALA A 69 1.17 9.17 -24.77
C ALA A 69 0.92 10.59 -24.24
N SER A 70 -0.32 10.88 -23.85
CA SER A 70 -0.59 11.81 -22.75
C SER A 70 -0.84 10.97 -21.50
N SER A 71 0.01 11.14 -20.49
CA SER A 71 -0.15 10.47 -19.19
C SER A 71 -1.27 11.15 -18.40
N SER A 72 -2.50 11.05 -18.89
CA SER A 72 -3.71 11.34 -18.11
C SER A 72 -3.95 10.21 -17.12
N LEU A 73 -4.19 10.54 -15.85
CA LEU A 73 -4.75 9.60 -14.88
C LEU A 73 -6.09 9.12 -15.43
N ARG A 74 -6.15 7.91 -16.01
CA ARG A 74 -7.40 7.33 -16.47
C ARG A 74 -8.25 6.97 -15.25
N LEU A 75 -9.28 7.75 -14.95
CA LEU A 75 -10.33 7.34 -14.01
C LEU A 75 -10.98 6.07 -14.57
N HIS A 76 -10.91 4.96 -13.85
CA HIS A 76 -11.65 3.74 -14.20
C HIS A 76 -12.86 3.61 -13.26
N PRO A 77 -14.06 3.29 -13.79
CA PRO A 77 -15.28 3.19 -12.99
C PRO A 77 -15.23 2.04 -11.97
N SER A 78 -14.35 1.05 -12.18
CA SER A 78 -13.96 0.09 -11.16
C SER A 78 -12.47 -0.20 -11.35
N ALA A 79 -11.74 -0.38 -10.26
CA ALA A 79 -10.32 -0.64 -10.30
C ALA A 79 -10.03 -2.03 -9.75
N ALA A 80 -9.05 -2.71 -10.32
CA ALA A 80 -8.66 -4.03 -9.85
C ALA A 80 -7.14 -4.13 -9.73
N VAL A 81 -6.70 -4.69 -8.60
CA VAL A 81 -5.29 -4.81 -8.22
C VAL A 81 -4.94 -6.28 -8.13
N LEU A 82 -3.88 -6.70 -8.82
CA LEU A 82 -3.33 -8.04 -8.70
C LEU A 82 -2.42 -8.13 -7.48
N LEU A 83 -2.87 -8.86 -6.46
CA LEU A 83 -2.15 -9.13 -5.23
C LEU A 83 -1.12 -10.27 -5.39
N PRO A 84 -0.12 -10.38 -4.50
CA PRO A 84 0.98 -11.35 -4.62
C PRO A 84 0.57 -12.83 -4.58
N ASP A 85 -0.58 -13.13 -3.98
CA ASP A 85 -1.16 -14.47 -3.78
C ASP A 85 -2.07 -14.92 -4.92
N TRP A 86 -1.98 -14.24 -6.08
CA TRP A 86 -2.82 -14.49 -7.25
C TRP A 86 -4.30 -14.21 -7.01
N GLN A 87 -4.61 -13.20 -6.20
CA GLN A 87 -5.95 -12.67 -6.07
C GLN A 87 -6.06 -11.32 -6.79
N ALA A 88 -7.16 -11.10 -7.51
CA ALA A 88 -7.55 -9.78 -7.95
C ALA A 88 -8.46 -9.15 -6.89
N LEU A 89 -7.99 -8.06 -6.28
CA LEU A 89 -8.79 -7.20 -5.41
C LEU A 89 -9.55 -6.22 -6.29
N PHE A 90 -10.85 -6.42 -6.41
CA PHE A 90 -11.75 -5.57 -7.16
C PHE A 90 -12.33 -4.50 -6.24
N LEU A 91 -12.28 -3.23 -6.67
CA LEU A 91 -12.78 -2.08 -5.94
C LEU A 91 -13.90 -1.42 -6.74
N LEU A 92 -15.07 -1.32 -6.12
CA LEU A 92 -16.22 -0.60 -6.69
C LEU A 92 -16.00 0.92 -6.62
N LEU A 93 -16.96 1.66 -7.19
CA LEU A 93 -16.99 3.12 -7.09
C LEU A 93 -17.07 3.55 -5.62
N PRO A 94 -16.46 4.70 -5.25
CA PRO A 94 -16.68 5.30 -3.94
C PRO A 94 -18.16 5.57 -3.72
N ASP A 95 -18.63 5.39 -2.49
CA ASP A 95 -20.00 5.71 -2.05
C ASP A 95 -21.09 4.98 -2.86
N SER A 96 -20.75 3.89 -3.56
CA SER A 96 -21.72 3.02 -4.23
C SER A 96 -22.59 2.26 -3.22
N PRO A 97 -23.87 1.98 -3.52
CA PRO A 97 -24.72 1.19 -2.63
C PRO A 97 -24.10 -0.19 -2.36
N PRO A 98 -24.46 -0.83 -1.22
CA PRO A 98 -23.98 -2.16 -0.91
C PRO A 98 -24.38 -3.13 -2.02
N PRO A 99 -23.49 -4.05 -2.40
CA PRO A 99 -23.76 -5.02 -3.45
C PRO A 99 -24.93 -5.93 -3.07
N SER A 100 -25.69 -6.37 -4.09
CA SER A 100 -26.76 -7.35 -3.93
C SER A 100 -26.28 -8.59 -3.17
N PRO A 101 -27.11 -9.22 -2.31
CA PRO A 101 -26.77 -10.45 -1.61
C PRO A 101 -26.62 -11.66 -2.56
N SER A 102 -27.00 -11.53 -3.82
CA SER A 102 -26.84 -12.59 -4.81
C SER A 102 -25.36 -12.92 -5.03
N PRO A 103 -24.97 -14.20 -5.10
CA PRO A 103 -23.59 -14.59 -5.32
C PRO A 103 -23.06 -14.03 -6.64
N LEU A 104 -21.86 -13.46 -6.58
CA LEU A 104 -21.15 -12.90 -7.72
C LEU A 104 -20.01 -13.83 -8.14
N LEU A 105 -19.72 -13.85 -9.44
CA LEU A 105 -18.62 -14.59 -10.05
C LEU A 105 -17.68 -13.65 -10.78
N CYS A 106 -16.39 -13.98 -10.79
CA CYS A 106 -15.39 -13.31 -11.60
C CYS A 106 -15.17 -14.13 -12.88
N LEU A 107 -15.48 -13.55 -14.03
CA LEU A 107 -15.23 -14.13 -15.35
C LEU A 107 -13.88 -13.64 -15.89
N PHE A 108 -13.00 -14.57 -16.23
CA PHE A 108 -11.68 -14.29 -16.77
C PHE A 108 -11.65 -14.38 -18.30
N SER A 109 -10.56 -13.90 -18.91
CA SER A 109 -10.41 -13.78 -20.36
C SER A 109 -10.37 -15.11 -21.12
N ASP A 110 -10.12 -16.22 -20.43
CA ASP A 110 -10.16 -17.58 -20.99
C ASP A 110 -11.49 -18.29 -20.69
N ASN A 111 -12.53 -17.56 -20.30
CA ASN A 111 -13.84 -18.03 -19.86
C ASN A 111 -13.85 -18.89 -18.58
N SER A 112 -12.71 -19.03 -17.89
CA SER A 112 -12.71 -19.60 -16.55
C SER A 112 -13.41 -18.65 -15.57
N THR A 113 -13.94 -19.21 -14.48
CA THR A 113 -14.63 -18.44 -13.44
C THR A 113 -14.06 -18.74 -12.06
N SER A 114 -14.19 -17.77 -11.16
CA SER A 114 -13.96 -17.94 -9.72
C SER A 114 -15.09 -17.30 -8.93
N PRO A 115 -15.35 -17.72 -7.67
CA PRO A 115 -16.22 -16.96 -6.79
C PRO A 115 -15.65 -15.56 -6.56
N ALA A 116 -16.54 -14.56 -6.50
CA ALA A 116 -16.21 -13.21 -6.04
C ALA A 116 -16.53 -13.10 -4.55
N THR A 117 -15.53 -13.31 -3.70
CA THR A 117 -15.72 -13.29 -2.25
C THR A 117 -15.78 -11.84 -1.76
N PRO A 118 -16.82 -11.43 -1.02
CA PRO A 118 -16.88 -10.08 -0.45
C PRO A 118 -15.67 -9.80 0.43
N ALA A 119 -14.94 -8.74 0.10
CA ALA A 119 -13.82 -8.23 0.87
C ALA A 119 -14.22 -7.05 1.77
N GLY A 120 -15.52 -6.77 1.90
CA GLY A 120 -16.02 -5.72 2.80
C GLY A 120 -15.86 -4.30 2.27
N LEU A 121 -16.23 -3.34 3.12
CA LEU A 121 -16.11 -1.90 2.87
C LEU A 121 -14.75 -1.40 3.33
N LEU A 122 -14.03 -0.71 2.44
CA LEU A 122 -12.81 0.00 2.79
C LEU A 122 -13.17 1.35 3.45
N PRO A 123 -12.82 1.56 4.72
CA PRO A 123 -13.36 2.67 5.52
C PRO A 123 -12.85 4.05 5.10
N PHE A 124 -11.75 4.15 4.35
CA PHE A 124 -11.15 5.43 3.98
C PHE A 124 -11.45 5.83 2.55
N SER A 125 -11.49 4.87 1.63
CA SER A 125 -11.92 5.11 0.25
C SER A 125 -13.44 5.02 0.05
N HIS A 126 -14.18 4.51 1.05
CA HIS A 126 -15.62 4.22 1.00
C HIS A 126 -16.00 3.32 -0.19
N ARG A 127 -15.17 2.31 -0.46
CA ARG A 127 -15.37 1.39 -1.60
C ARG A 127 -15.67 0.00 -1.08
N HIS A 128 -16.74 -0.59 -1.59
CA HIS A 128 -16.93 -2.03 -1.47
C HIS A 128 -15.89 -2.75 -2.31
N SER A 129 -15.41 -3.89 -1.79
CA SER A 129 -14.37 -4.67 -2.43
C SER A 129 -14.70 -6.15 -2.51
N PHE A 130 -14.09 -6.83 -3.47
CA PHE A 130 -14.20 -8.27 -3.68
C PHE A 130 -12.84 -8.88 -3.98
N LEU A 131 -12.65 -10.13 -3.57
CA LEU A 131 -11.50 -10.94 -3.97
C LEU A 131 -11.92 -11.96 -5.02
N CYS A 132 -11.15 -11.99 -6.11
CA CYS A 132 -11.29 -12.95 -7.19
C CYS A 132 -9.99 -13.77 -7.30
N PRO A 133 -9.94 -15.02 -6.82
CA PRO A 133 -8.79 -15.89 -7.01
C PRO A 133 -8.55 -16.15 -8.51
N LEU A 134 -7.36 -15.84 -9.02
CA LEU A 134 -7.03 -16.09 -10.42
C LEU A 134 -6.89 -17.60 -10.68
N PRO A 135 -7.61 -18.17 -11.67
CA PRO A 135 -7.46 -19.56 -12.07
C PRO A 135 -6.04 -19.85 -12.59
N PRO A 136 -5.48 -21.05 -12.35
CA PRO A 136 -4.12 -21.40 -12.80
C PRO A 136 -3.86 -21.22 -14.31
N SER A 137 -4.91 -21.35 -15.13
CA SER A 137 -4.87 -21.12 -16.58
C SER A 137 -4.56 -19.67 -16.95
N VAL A 138 -5.05 -18.72 -16.15
CA VAL A 138 -4.87 -17.27 -16.35
C VAL A 138 -3.55 -16.79 -15.77
N ARG A 139 -3.03 -17.40 -14.70
CA ARG A 139 -1.76 -17.00 -14.03
C ARG A 139 -0.55 -17.00 -14.99
N ARG A 140 -0.59 -17.84 -16.03
CA ARG A 140 0.46 -17.98 -17.04
C ARG A 140 0.26 -17.09 -18.26
N ARG A 141 -0.90 -16.44 -18.41
CA ARG A 141 -1.21 -15.56 -19.54
C ARG A 141 -0.76 -14.13 -19.20
N ARG A 142 -0.25 -13.41 -20.21
CA ARG A 142 0.09 -11.99 -20.15
C ARG A 142 -0.56 -11.29 -21.35
N PRO A 143 -1.02 -10.04 -21.20
CA PRO A 143 -1.13 -9.27 -19.95
C PRO A 143 -2.17 -9.86 -18.99
N PHE A 144 -2.13 -9.44 -17.72
CA PHE A 144 -3.13 -9.88 -16.73
C PHE A 144 -4.38 -9.02 -16.84
N LEU A 145 -5.44 -9.53 -17.43
CA LEU A 145 -6.64 -8.73 -17.65
C LEU A 145 -7.55 -8.72 -16.43
N THR A 146 -8.22 -7.59 -16.21
CA THR A 146 -9.21 -7.41 -15.15
C THR A 146 -10.40 -8.34 -15.38
N PRO A 147 -10.75 -9.21 -14.41
CA PRO A 147 -11.91 -10.07 -14.54
C PRO A 147 -13.20 -9.23 -14.47
N ARG A 148 -14.26 -9.74 -15.08
CA ARG A 148 -15.59 -9.12 -15.05
C ARG A 148 -16.41 -9.70 -13.90
N LEU A 149 -17.05 -8.86 -13.11
CA LEU A 149 -18.01 -9.30 -12.10
C LEU A 149 -19.36 -9.58 -12.76
N LEU A 150 -19.90 -10.78 -12.54
CA LEU A 150 -21.19 -11.22 -13.07
C LEU A 150 -22.09 -11.75 -11.93
N PRO A 151 -23.41 -11.52 -11.98
CA PRO A 151 -24.36 -12.25 -11.16
C PRO A 151 -24.32 -13.75 -11.50
N SER A 152 -24.32 -14.62 -10.50
CA SER A 152 -24.34 -16.08 -10.71
C SER A 152 -25.62 -16.57 -11.39
N SER A 153 -26.70 -15.78 -11.37
CA SER A 153 -28.04 -16.16 -11.86
C SER A 153 -28.30 -15.88 -13.34
N ASP A 154 -27.49 -15.04 -14.00
CA ASP A 154 -27.67 -14.71 -15.43
C ASP A 154 -26.32 -14.37 -16.09
N PRO A 155 -25.51 -15.37 -16.49
CA PRO A 155 -24.25 -15.14 -17.18
C PRO A 155 -24.50 -14.79 -18.66
N LYS A 156 -25.23 -13.71 -18.93
CA LYS A 156 -25.33 -13.19 -20.30
C LYS A 156 -24.00 -12.55 -20.71
N PRO A 157 -23.39 -12.97 -21.83
CA PRO A 157 -22.19 -12.32 -22.34
C PRO A 157 -22.52 -10.87 -22.72
N VAL A 158 -22.03 -9.91 -21.95
CA VAL A 158 -22.04 -8.49 -22.34
C VAL A 158 -20.96 -8.27 -23.42
N PRO A 159 -21.20 -7.45 -24.47
CA PRO A 159 -20.24 -7.21 -25.55
C PRO A 159 -18.80 -6.86 -25.13
N LEU A 160 -17.86 -7.23 -26.00
CA LEU A 160 -16.41 -7.30 -25.81
C LEU A 160 -15.70 -5.94 -25.95
N ASP A 161 -15.75 -5.10 -24.93
CA ASP A 161 -14.63 -4.17 -24.71
C ASP A 161 -13.44 -4.92 -24.09
N PRO A 162 -12.20 -4.69 -24.54
CA PRO A 162 -11.04 -5.31 -23.93
C PRO A 162 -10.94 -4.86 -22.46
N SER A 163 -11.00 -5.82 -21.53
CA SER A 163 -10.80 -5.53 -20.11
C SER A 163 -9.42 -4.87 -19.90
N PRO A 164 -9.30 -3.84 -19.06
CA PRO A 164 -8.01 -3.21 -18.78
C PRO A 164 -7.07 -4.18 -18.05
N GLU A 165 -5.77 -3.95 -18.16
CA GLU A 165 -4.78 -4.72 -17.41
C GLU A 165 -4.90 -4.45 -15.90
N LEU A 166 -4.77 -5.50 -15.09
CA LEU A 166 -4.74 -5.43 -13.63
C LEU A 166 -3.55 -4.61 -13.16
N MET A 167 -3.81 -3.67 -12.24
CA MET A 167 -2.74 -2.90 -11.62
C MET A 167 -1.85 -3.84 -10.80
N ARG A 168 -0.55 -3.74 -10.99
CA ARG A 168 0.42 -4.62 -10.34
C ARG A 168 0.72 -4.08 -8.93
N TRP A 169 0.57 -4.93 -7.91
CA TRP A 169 0.93 -4.56 -6.52
C TRP A 169 2.36 -4.03 -6.37
N THR A 170 3.28 -4.43 -7.26
CA THR A 170 4.68 -3.97 -7.26
C THR A 170 4.86 -2.47 -7.51
N SER A 171 3.86 -1.77 -8.07
CA SER A 171 3.91 -0.32 -8.30
C SER A 171 2.50 0.27 -8.32
N ILE A 172 2.03 0.78 -7.18
CA ILE A 172 0.67 1.32 -7.04
C ILE A 172 0.58 2.31 -5.87
N ALA A 173 -0.18 3.40 -6.02
CA ALA A 173 -0.67 4.20 -4.90
C ALA A 173 -2.02 3.63 -4.44
N TYR A 174 -2.06 3.04 -3.25
CA TYR A 174 -3.14 2.16 -2.84
C TYR A 174 -4.09 2.78 -1.81
N GLU A 175 -3.63 3.75 -1.03
CA GLU A 175 -4.47 4.45 -0.07
C GLU A 175 -4.03 5.91 0.08
N SER A 176 -4.92 6.76 0.60
CA SER A 176 -4.56 8.12 1.02
C SER A 176 -5.33 8.57 2.24
N LEU A 177 -4.72 9.46 3.03
CA LEU A 177 -5.31 10.06 4.21
C LEU A 177 -5.21 11.58 4.13
N SER A 178 -6.35 12.26 4.10
CA SER A 178 -6.42 13.72 4.20
C SER A 178 -6.32 14.14 5.67
N THR A 179 -5.37 15.01 5.98
CA THR A 179 -5.22 15.69 7.27
C THR A 179 -5.71 17.14 7.16
N PRO A 180 -5.78 17.91 8.26
CA PRO A 180 -6.05 19.34 8.19
C PRO A 180 -5.05 20.11 7.32
N ASP A 181 -3.78 19.71 7.36
CA ASP A 181 -2.68 20.47 6.77
C ASP A 181 -2.28 19.97 5.38
N ASP A 182 -2.40 18.66 5.15
CA ASP A 182 -1.87 18.01 3.95
C ASP A 182 -2.58 16.69 3.60
N VAL A 183 -2.09 16.02 2.56
CA VAL A 183 -2.50 14.70 2.12
C VAL A 183 -1.35 13.74 2.25
N ILE A 184 -1.58 12.60 2.89
CA ILE A 184 -0.67 11.47 2.90
C ILE A 184 -1.10 10.50 1.82
N VAL A 185 -0.18 10.16 0.92
CA VAL A 185 -0.37 9.15 -0.13
C VAL A 185 0.47 7.93 0.22
N PHE A 186 -0.16 6.76 0.26
CA PHE A 186 0.51 5.49 0.50
C PHE A 186 0.75 4.77 -0.81
N ALA A 187 2.02 4.49 -1.14
CA ALA A 187 2.39 3.95 -2.43
C ALA A 187 3.54 2.95 -2.37
N LYS A 188 3.38 1.85 -3.12
CA LYS A 188 4.39 0.82 -3.34
C LYS A 188 5.11 1.04 -4.67
N GLY A 189 6.38 0.67 -4.75
CA GLY A 189 7.17 0.72 -6.00
C GLY A 189 7.77 2.09 -6.35
N VAL A 190 7.70 3.06 -5.43
CA VAL A 190 8.38 4.37 -5.56
C VAL A 190 9.78 4.30 -4.94
N ASN A 191 9.86 3.92 -3.66
CA ASN A 191 11.09 3.65 -2.92
C ASN A 191 11.34 2.14 -2.89
N SER A 192 11.88 1.59 -3.98
CA SER A 192 12.01 0.13 -4.15
C SER A 192 13.24 -0.49 -3.48
N ARG A 193 14.18 0.33 -2.99
CA ARG A 193 15.42 -0.11 -2.35
C ARG A 193 15.29 0.05 -0.84
N GLN A 194 15.50 -1.02 -0.09
CA GLN A 194 15.41 -0.99 1.37
C GLN A 194 16.36 0.06 1.96
N GLY A 195 15.82 0.92 2.83
CA GLY A 195 16.56 1.99 3.48
C GLY A 195 16.92 3.18 2.59
N VAL A 196 16.47 3.21 1.33
CA VAL A 196 16.76 4.30 0.39
C VAL A 196 15.46 4.94 -0.09
N ASN A 197 15.22 6.17 0.37
CA ASN A 197 14.09 6.98 -0.05
C ASN A 197 14.51 7.94 -1.16
N ARG A 198 13.62 8.13 -2.15
CA ARG A 198 13.76 9.20 -3.13
C ARG A 198 13.62 10.55 -2.45
N ARG A 199 14.29 11.58 -2.97
CA ARG A 199 14.12 12.93 -2.44
C ARG A 199 12.72 13.42 -2.77
N PRO A 200 12.06 14.18 -1.87
CA PRO A 200 10.75 14.76 -2.15
C PRO A 200 10.75 15.60 -3.45
N SER A 201 11.84 16.29 -3.75
CA SER A 201 12.03 17.06 -5.00
C SER A 201 12.01 16.23 -6.29
N ASP A 202 12.21 14.91 -6.20
CA ASP A 202 12.20 14.00 -7.36
C ASP A 202 10.77 13.50 -7.67
N LEU A 203 9.76 13.94 -6.89
CA LEU A 203 8.40 13.42 -6.90
C LEU A 203 7.36 14.55 -6.97
N LEU A 204 6.24 14.30 -7.66
CA LEU A 204 5.04 15.13 -7.63
C LEU A 204 3.83 14.30 -7.21
N CYS A 205 2.93 14.90 -6.44
CA CYS A 205 1.56 14.40 -6.33
C CYS A 205 0.75 14.81 -7.54
N LEU A 206 0.00 13.87 -8.10
CA LEU A 206 -0.92 14.06 -9.21
C LEU A 206 -2.34 13.81 -8.73
N PHE A 207 -3.27 14.71 -9.05
CA PHE A 207 -4.68 14.52 -8.79
C PHE A 207 -5.43 14.35 -10.11
N SER A 208 -6.51 13.58 -10.10
CA SER A 208 -7.26 13.29 -11.31
C SER A 208 -8.05 14.47 -11.88
N ASP A 209 -8.14 15.58 -11.15
CA ASP A 209 -8.66 16.86 -11.65
C ASP A 209 -7.62 17.67 -12.43
N GLY A 210 -6.40 17.13 -12.59
CA GLY A 210 -5.30 17.77 -13.29
C GLY A 210 -4.40 18.63 -12.39
N SER A 211 -4.76 18.84 -11.13
CA SER A 211 -3.91 19.55 -10.19
C SER A 211 -2.67 18.72 -9.81
N THR A 212 -1.58 19.40 -9.49
CA THR A 212 -0.33 18.76 -9.06
C THR A 212 0.29 19.54 -7.92
N THR A 213 0.95 18.84 -7.00
CA THR A 213 1.67 19.46 -5.87
C THR A 213 3.04 18.81 -5.70
N ALA A 214 3.99 19.57 -5.13
CA ALA A 214 5.29 19.01 -4.78
C ALA A 214 5.15 18.07 -3.57
N VAL A 215 5.87 16.95 -3.59
CA VAL A 215 5.98 16.09 -2.41
C VAL A 215 6.84 16.82 -1.37
N THR A 216 6.37 16.87 -0.12
CA THR A 216 7.08 17.50 1.00
C THR A 216 7.94 16.49 1.75
N THR A 217 7.44 15.27 1.93
CA THR A 217 8.15 14.19 2.62
C THR A 217 8.03 12.88 1.86
N SER A 218 9.11 12.11 1.82
CA SER A 218 9.15 10.75 1.27
C SER A 218 9.86 9.82 2.24
N ALA A 219 9.15 8.80 2.73
CA ALA A 219 9.70 7.78 3.61
C ALA A 219 9.02 6.44 3.34
N GLN A 220 9.77 5.46 2.85
CA GLN A 220 9.28 4.11 2.58
C GLN A 220 8.06 4.17 1.64
N GLU A 221 6.89 3.73 2.09
CA GLU A 221 5.63 3.77 1.34
C GLU A 221 4.76 4.99 1.66
N VAL A 222 5.26 5.96 2.44
CA VAL A 222 4.52 7.13 2.95
C VAL A 222 5.05 8.41 2.29
N PHE A 223 4.14 9.15 1.63
CA PHE A 223 4.47 10.39 0.92
C PHE A 223 3.51 11.48 1.35
N ARG A 224 4.02 12.67 1.70
CA ARG A 224 3.18 13.81 2.10
C ARG A 224 3.19 14.87 1.02
N CYS A 225 2.03 15.46 0.77
CA CYS A 225 1.80 16.46 -0.27
C CYS A 225 0.84 17.53 0.25
N PRO A 226 1.06 18.82 -0.04
CA PRO A 226 0.08 19.85 0.24
C PRO A 226 -1.26 19.52 -0.43
N HIS A 227 -2.35 20.03 0.15
CA HIS A 227 -3.66 20.00 -0.50
C HIS A 227 -3.59 20.71 -1.87
N PRO A 228 -4.30 20.20 -2.90
CA PRO A 228 -4.35 20.86 -4.20
C PRO A 228 -5.00 22.25 -4.08
N SER A 229 -4.50 23.19 -4.88
CA SER A 229 -5.02 24.55 -5.00
C SER A 229 -5.35 24.86 -6.47
N PRO A 230 -6.60 25.19 -6.81
CA PRO A 230 -7.75 25.27 -5.92
C PRO A 230 -8.17 23.90 -5.37
N PRO A 231 -8.85 23.84 -4.20
CA PRO A 231 -9.41 22.58 -3.71
C PRO A 231 -10.42 21.98 -4.69
N PRO A 232 -10.56 20.64 -4.72
CA PRO A 232 -11.70 20.01 -5.37
C PRO A 232 -13.01 20.50 -4.70
N LEU A 233 -14.09 20.42 -5.47
CA LEU A 233 -15.43 20.74 -4.97
C LEU A 233 -15.74 19.94 -3.69
N PRO A 234 -16.53 20.50 -2.76
CA PRO A 234 -16.99 19.77 -1.59
C PRO A 234 -17.65 18.44 -1.99
N ASP A 235 -17.39 17.38 -1.23
CA ASP A 235 -17.87 16.01 -1.48
C ASP A 235 -17.44 15.34 -2.78
N ARG A 236 -16.60 15.99 -3.59
CA ARG A 236 -16.00 15.34 -4.75
C ARG A 236 -14.77 14.54 -4.34
N THR A 237 -14.85 13.23 -4.51
CA THR A 237 -13.70 12.34 -4.42
C THR A 237 -12.92 12.39 -5.74
N VAL A 238 -11.62 12.66 -5.66
CA VAL A 238 -10.68 12.61 -6.79
C VAL A 238 -9.62 11.56 -6.51
N GLN A 239 -9.04 10.98 -7.55
CA GLN A 239 -7.95 10.02 -7.37
C GLN A 239 -6.63 10.77 -7.19
N VAL A 240 -5.78 10.30 -6.28
CA VAL A 240 -4.44 10.87 -6.04
C VAL A 240 -3.37 9.84 -6.33
N SER A 241 -2.25 10.27 -6.91
CA SER A 241 -1.10 9.41 -7.19
C SER A 241 0.22 10.18 -7.08
N LEU A 242 1.32 9.51 -7.41
CA LEU A 242 2.66 10.07 -7.47
C LEU A 242 3.20 10.00 -8.89
N LYS A 243 4.09 10.94 -9.23
CA LYS A 243 4.91 10.93 -10.44
C LYS A 243 6.38 10.99 -10.06
N ILE A 244 7.16 10.06 -10.61
CA ILE A 244 8.61 10.09 -10.52
C ILE A 244 9.13 10.93 -11.68
N LEU A 245 9.74 12.07 -11.35
CA LEU A 245 10.14 13.07 -12.34
C LEU A 245 11.25 12.57 -13.27
N SER A 246 12.28 11.94 -12.71
CA SER A 246 13.43 11.42 -13.46
C SER A 246 13.06 10.34 -14.48
N GLU A 247 11.98 9.60 -14.23
CA GLU A 247 11.48 8.54 -15.11
C GLU A 247 10.31 9.02 -15.98
N ASN A 248 9.83 10.25 -15.78
CA ASN A 248 8.56 10.75 -16.30
C ASN A 248 7.40 9.75 -16.12
N ARG A 249 7.39 9.04 -14.99
CA ARG A 249 6.52 7.88 -14.75
C ARG A 249 5.50 8.18 -13.67
N ALA A 250 4.21 8.14 -14.03
CA ALA A 250 3.12 8.15 -13.06
C ALA A 250 2.93 6.76 -12.44
N ILE A 251 2.66 6.72 -11.14
CA ILE A 251 2.30 5.50 -10.43
C ILE A 251 0.81 5.22 -10.71
N PRO A 252 0.42 4.00 -11.10
CA PRO A 252 -0.99 3.60 -11.12
C PRO A 252 -1.62 3.79 -9.74
N SER A 253 -2.90 4.12 -9.65
CA SER A 253 -3.50 4.45 -8.35
C SER A 253 -4.91 3.90 -8.20
N VAL A 254 -5.23 3.54 -6.96
CA VAL A 254 -6.60 3.37 -6.44
C VAL A 254 -6.86 4.27 -5.23
N ALA A 255 -5.84 5.00 -4.77
CA ALA A 255 -5.91 5.96 -3.67
C ALA A 255 -6.88 7.10 -4.01
N SER A 256 -7.81 7.34 -3.11
CA SER A 256 -8.90 8.30 -3.30
C SER A 256 -8.77 9.45 -2.30
N TYR A 257 -8.59 10.67 -2.81
CA TYR A 257 -8.54 11.89 -2.04
C TYR A 257 -9.92 12.55 -1.99
N ARG A 258 -10.39 12.80 -0.77
CA ARG A 258 -11.54 13.64 -0.48
C ARG A 258 -11.12 14.66 0.56
N ARG A 259 -11.28 15.95 0.25
CA ARG A 259 -10.99 17.01 1.21
C ARG A 259 -11.99 16.91 2.34
N ARG A 260 -11.52 16.58 3.54
CA ARG A 260 -12.37 16.66 4.73
C ARG A 260 -12.61 18.13 5.04
N PRO A 261 -13.86 18.57 5.23
CA PRO A 261 -14.12 19.87 5.81
C PRO A 261 -13.36 19.94 7.13
N LEU A 262 -12.66 21.05 7.38
CA LEU A 262 -12.25 21.36 8.74
C LEU A 262 -13.55 21.33 9.55
N ALA A 263 -13.63 20.44 10.54
CA ALA A 263 -14.74 20.46 11.46
C ALA A 263 -14.87 21.91 11.92
N ARG A 264 -16.05 22.52 11.71
CA ARG A 264 -16.34 23.78 12.41
C ARG A 264 -16.03 23.50 13.87
N ALA A 265 -15.37 24.43 14.53
CA ALA A 265 -15.18 24.37 15.97
C ALA A 265 -16.58 24.41 16.61
N ASP A 266 -17.26 23.26 16.65
CA ASP A 266 -18.40 23.06 17.49
C ASP A 266 -17.90 23.29 18.91
N SER A 267 -18.66 24.05 19.68
CA SER A 267 -18.36 24.42 21.06
C SER A 267 -18.38 23.23 22.03
N SER A 268 -18.44 21.99 21.52
CA SER A 268 -18.28 20.80 22.33
C SER A 268 -16.82 20.65 22.76
N PRO A 269 -16.58 20.26 24.02
CA PRO A 269 -15.22 19.96 24.45
C PRO A 269 -14.65 18.86 23.55
N PRO A 270 -13.36 18.95 23.17
CA PRO A 270 -12.73 17.90 22.40
C PRO A 270 -12.90 16.57 23.14
N PRO A 271 -13.22 15.47 22.44
CA PRO A 271 -13.39 14.18 23.08
C PRO A 271 -12.16 13.84 23.91
N GLN A 272 -12.37 13.34 25.13
CA GLN A 272 -11.29 12.97 26.02
C GLN A 272 -10.41 11.92 25.34
N LYS A 273 -9.12 12.23 25.18
CA LYS A 273 -8.15 11.31 24.59
C LYS A 273 -7.92 10.13 25.52
N SER A 274 -7.84 8.93 24.94
CA SER A 274 -7.26 7.77 25.61
C SER A 274 -5.80 8.08 25.97
N LEU A 275 -5.33 7.64 27.14
CA LEU A 275 -3.94 7.87 27.56
C LEU A 275 -3.00 7.00 26.73
N LEU A 276 -3.30 5.70 26.62
CA LEU A 276 -2.50 4.75 25.85
C LEU A 276 -3.37 3.96 24.89
N CYS A 277 -3.01 4.00 23.61
CA CYS A 277 -3.63 3.19 22.56
C CYS A 277 -2.63 2.15 22.05
N ALA A 278 -3.07 0.91 21.84
CA ALA A 278 -2.30 -0.11 21.14
C ALA A 278 -2.76 -0.17 19.68
N CYS A 279 -1.82 -0.08 18.74
CA CYS A 279 -2.09 -0.19 17.31
C CYS A 279 -1.34 -1.39 16.72
N THR A 280 -2.06 -2.26 16.02
CA THR A 280 -1.46 -3.45 15.41
C THR A 280 -2.12 -3.79 14.07
N MET A 281 -1.42 -4.55 13.24
CA MET A 281 -1.94 -5.14 12.00
C MET A 281 -2.09 -6.64 12.20
N VAL A 282 -3.24 -7.18 11.84
CA VAL A 282 -3.61 -8.56 12.18
C VAL A 282 -4.07 -9.34 10.94
N TYR A 283 -3.79 -10.64 10.95
CA TYR A 283 -4.29 -11.60 9.98
C TYR A 283 -4.48 -12.95 10.69
N ASN A 284 -5.71 -13.46 10.74
CA ASN A 284 -6.05 -14.76 11.32
C ASN A 284 -5.61 -14.95 12.78
N VAL A 285 -5.89 -13.95 13.64
CA VAL A 285 -5.49 -13.95 15.06
C VAL A 285 -6.67 -14.10 16.03
N ALA A 286 -7.89 -14.39 15.56
CA ALA A 286 -9.10 -14.36 16.37
C ALA A 286 -9.01 -15.25 17.63
N LYS A 287 -8.34 -16.40 17.54
CA LYS A 287 -8.15 -17.31 18.69
C LYS A 287 -7.23 -16.76 19.78
N PHE A 288 -6.32 -15.85 19.44
CA PHE A 288 -5.31 -15.27 20.32
C PHE A 288 -5.67 -13.87 20.81
N LEU A 289 -6.53 -13.17 20.07
CA LEU A 289 -6.93 -11.80 20.35
C LEU A 289 -7.48 -11.60 21.79
N PRO A 290 -8.29 -12.51 22.39
CA PRO A 290 -8.79 -12.33 23.75
C PRO A 290 -7.70 -12.22 24.80
N GLU A 291 -6.69 -13.09 24.73
CA GLU A 291 -5.54 -13.08 25.64
C GLU A 291 -4.73 -11.80 25.45
N TRP A 292 -4.42 -11.47 24.19
CA TRP A 292 -3.64 -10.28 23.85
C TRP A 292 -4.31 -8.99 24.34
N VAL A 293 -5.61 -8.83 24.11
CA VAL A 293 -6.38 -7.66 24.59
C VAL A 293 -6.43 -7.62 26.12
N THR A 294 -6.70 -8.76 26.77
CA THR A 294 -6.82 -8.83 28.24
C THR A 294 -5.51 -8.47 28.92
N TYR A 295 -4.40 -9.04 28.43
CA TYR A 295 -3.06 -8.74 28.94
C TYR A 295 -2.73 -7.25 28.81
N HIS A 296 -2.88 -6.69 27.60
CA HIS A 296 -2.52 -5.29 27.36
C HIS A 296 -3.45 -4.29 28.08
N ALA A 297 -4.72 -4.63 28.25
CA ALA A 297 -5.64 -3.84 29.06
C ALA A 297 -5.20 -3.82 30.53
N SER A 298 -4.73 -4.96 31.07
CA SER A 298 -4.27 -5.05 32.47
C SER A 298 -3.03 -4.21 32.77
N ILE A 299 -2.21 -3.90 31.77
CA ILE A 299 -1.01 -3.03 31.89
C ILE A 299 -1.28 -1.57 31.49
N GLY A 300 -2.55 -1.20 31.27
CA GLY A 300 -2.97 0.20 31.09
C GLY A 300 -3.22 0.66 29.65
N VAL A 301 -3.41 -0.26 28.69
CA VAL A 301 -3.92 0.13 27.36
C VAL A 301 -5.42 0.42 27.44
N ASP A 302 -5.82 1.65 27.10
CA ASP A 302 -7.22 2.10 27.15
C ASP A 302 -7.99 1.77 25.88
N ARG A 303 -7.30 1.69 24.74
CA ARG A 303 -7.92 1.54 23.42
C ARG A 303 -7.06 0.70 22.48
N PHE A 304 -7.72 -0.17 21.73
CA PHE A 304 -7.11 -1.06 20.76
C PHE A 304 -7.52 -0.66 19.35
N ILE A 305 -6.56 -0.58 18.45
CA ILE A 305 -6.77 -0.22 17.05
C ILE A 305 -6.17 -1.33 16.19
N LEU A 306 -7.04 -2.09 15.53
CA LEU A 306 -6.68 -3.28 14.76
C LEU A 306 -6.81 -2.97 13.26
N TYR A 307 -5.74 -3.13 12.51
CA TYR A 307 -5.75 -3.12 11.05
C TYR A 307 -5.88 -4.56 10.55
N ASP A 308 -7.09 -4.96 10.18
CA ASP A 308 -7.39 -6.29 9.67
C ASP A 308 -6.96 -6.44 8.21
N ASN A 309 -5.89 -7.21 7.99
CA ASN A 309 -5.33 -7.52 6.68
C ASN A 309 -6.02 -8.73 6.06
N MET A 310 -7.35 -8.64 5.90
CA MET A 310 -8.18 -9.65 5.23
C MET A 310 -8.22 -11.00 5.96
N SER A 311 -8.43 -10.99 7.27
CA SER A 311 -8.60 -12.24 8.04
C SER A 311 -9.78 -13.07 7.50
N ASP A 312 -9.61 -14.39 7.56
CA ASP A 312 -10.54 -15.44 7.14
C ASP A 312 -11.10 -16.23 8.36
N ASP A 313 -10.70 -15.85 9.57
CA ASP A 313 -11.27 -16.36 10.81
C ASP A 313 -12.40 -15.46 11.36
N ASP A 314 -13.01 -15.85 12.48
CA ASP A 314 -14.09 -15.09 13.12
C ASP A 314 -13.58 -13.88 13.93
N LEU A 315 -12.67 -13.08 13.35
CA LEU A 315 -12.13 -11.87 13.99
C LEU A 315 -13.26 -10.92 14.43
N LYS A 316 -14.28 -10.75 13.59
CA LYS A 316 -15.42 -9.89 13.89
C LYS A 316 -16.20 -10.39 15.10
N GLY A 317 -16.57 -11.67 15.16
CA GLY A 317 -17.31 -12.24 16.27
C GLY A 317 -16.54 -12.14 17.59
N VAL A 318 -15.22 -12.39 17.56
CA VAL A 318 -14.35 -12.23 18.72
C VAL A 318 -14.23 -10.77 19.17
N VAL A 319 -14.00 -9.82 18.27
CA VAL A 319 -13.96 -8.39 18.60
C VAL A 319 -15.28 -7.93 19.22
N ASP A 320 -16.41 -8.34 18.64
CA ASP A 320 -17.74 -7.98 19.14
C ASP A 320 -17.99 -8.57 20.54
N LYS A 321 -17.50 -9.79 20.81
CA LYS A 321 -17.55 -10.41 22.13
C LYS A 321 -16.72 -9.62 23.15
N LEU A 322 -15.47 -9.30 22.84
CA LEU A 322 -14.56 -8.54 23.72
C LEU A 322 -15.09 -7.13 24.05
N LYS A 323 -15.75 -6.48 23.08
CA LYS A 323 -16.42 -5.19 23.33
C LYS A 323 -17.55 -5.30 24.34
N ARG A 324 -18.35 -6.38 24.27
CA ARG A 324 -19.50 -6.59 25.16
C ARG A 324 -19.10 -7.06 26.56
N GLU A 325 -18.19 -8.03 26.66
CA GLU A 325 -17.90 -8.71 27.92
C GLU A 325 -16.91 -7.93 28.80
N ASN A 326 -15.93 -7.25 28.19
CA ASN A 326 -14.84 -6.59 28.90
C ASN A 326 -14.89 -5.07 28.79
N HIS A 327 -15.91 -4.51 28.12
CA HIS A 327 -16.04 -3.07 27.83
C HIS A 327 -14.79 -2.49 27.12
N ASN A 328 -14.05 -3.33 26.40
CA ASN A 328 -12.82 -2.92 25.72
C ASN A 328 -13.14 -1.97 24.55
N ASN A 329 -12.43 -0.85 24.49
CA ASN A 329 -12.52 0.09 23.38
C ASN A 329 -11.70 -0.40 22.19
N ILE A 330 -12.29 -1.25 21.35
CA ILE A 330 -11.64 -1.83 20.17
C ILE A 330 -12.16 -1.18 18.88
N THR A 331 -11.27 -0.67 18.05
CA THR A 331 -11.58 -0.16 16.71
C THR A 331 -10.90 -1.06 15.68
N THR A 332 -11.64 -1.52 14.67
CA THR A 332 -11.08 -2.35 13.60
C THR A 332 -11.23 -1.64 12.26
N TYR A 333 -10.12 -1.50 11.53
CA TYR A 333 -10.08 -0.99 10.16
C TYR A 333 -9.71 -2.12 9.22
N ARG A 334 -10.46 -2.24 8.13
CA ARG A 334 -10.08 -3.16 7.06
C ARG A 334 -8.93 -2.58 6.24
N TRP A 335 -7.89 -3.38 6.03
CA TRP A 335 -6.65 -2.94 5.41
C TRP A 335 -6.13 -4.01 4.42
N PRO A 336 -6.65 -4.07 3.18
CA PRO A 336 -6.41 -5.17 2.24
C PRO A 336 -5.04 -5.11 1.55
N TRP A 337 -4.09 -4.39 2.14
CA TRP A 337 -2.84 -3.99 1.52
C TRP A 337 -1.69 -4.82 2.08
N PRO A 338 -1.25 -5.91 1.39
CA PRO A 338 -0.33 -6.86 1.97
C PRO A 338 1.08 -6.30 2.12
N LYS A 339 1.74 -6.62 3.25
CA LYS A 339 3.12 -6.21 3.56
C LYS A 339 3.28 -4.69 3.58
N THR A 340 2.40 -4.01 4.31
CA THR A 340 2.37 -2.53 4.45
C THR A 340 2.31 -2.10 5.92
N GLN A 341 2.97 -2.85 6.82
CA GLN A 341 2.92 -2.64 8.27
C GLN A 341 3.31 -1.20 8.67
N GLU A 342 4.44 -0.71 8.17
CA GLU A 342 4.91 0.67 8.44
C GLU A 342 3.92 1.73 7.95
N ALA A 343 3.31 1.51 6.77
CA ALA A 343 2.29 2.40 6.24
C ALA A 343 1.02 2.37 7.10
N GLY A 344 0.58 1.19 7.55
CA GLY A 344 -0.54 1.02 8.48
C GLY A 344 -0.29 1.71 9.82
N PHE A 345 0.92 1.63 10.36
CA PHE A 345 1.31 2.34 11.58
C PHE A 345 1.35 3.86 11.39
N SER A 346 1.90 4.35 10.28
CA SER A 346 1.86 5.78 9.94
C SER A 346 0.42 6.28 9.76
N HIS A 347 -0.44 5.46 9.15
CA HIS A 347 -1.86 5.76 9.00
C HIS A 347 -2.54 5.86 10.38
N CYS A 348 -2.31 4.87 11.25
CA CYS A 348 -2.83 4.82 12.60
C CYS A 348 -2.41 6.03 13.46
N LEU A 349 -1.12 6.35 13.45
CA LEU A 349 -0.55 7.49 14.16
C LEU A 349 -1.21 8.81 13.73
N THR A 350 -1.39 8.99 12.42
CA THR A 350 -1.96 10.20 11.87
C THR A 350 -3.45 10.31 12.20
N LEU A 351 -4.20 9.22 12.02
CA LEU A 351 -5.64 9.19 12.24
C LEU A 351 -6.02 9.40 13.72
N HIS A 352 -5.22 8.86 14.65
CA HIS A 352 -5.53 8.86 16.08
C HIS A 352 -4.73 9.87 16.91
N ARG A 353 -3.99 10.77 16.25
CA ARG A 353 -3.24 11.86 16.90
C ARG A 353 -4.07 12.68 17.89
N ASP A 354 -5.34 12.90 17.54
CA ASP A 354 -6.25 13.72 18.33
C ASP A 354 -7.14 12.92 19.28
N THR A 355 -7.01 11.59 19.30
CA THR A 355 -7.79 10.69 20.17
C THR A 355 -6.96 9.89 21.17
N CYS A 356 -5.63 9.86 21.00
CA CYS A 356 -4.69 9.12 21.86
C CYS A 356 -3.54 10.05 22.28
N HIS A 357 -3.08 9.97 23.53
CA HIS A 357 -1.85 10.67 23.96
C HIS A 357 -0.61 9.90 23.53
N TRP A 358 -0.60 8.59 23.77
CA TRP A 358 0.46 7.67 23.37
C TRP A 358 -0.13 6.57 22.49
N ILE A 359 0.63 6.17 21.47
CA ILE A 359 0.31 5.02 20.63
C ILE A 359 1.49 4.06 20.69
N ALA A 360 1.25 2.86 21.21
CA ALA A 360 2.19 1.75 21.16
C ALA A 360 1.92 0.92 19.90
N PHE A 361 2.97 0.61 19.14
CA PHE A 361 2.91 -0.34 18.03
C PHE A 361 3.39 -1.68 18.54
N ILE A 362 2.48 -2.65 18.63
CA ILE A 362 2.72 -3.97 19.21
C ILE A 362 2.43 -5.00 18.14
N ASP A 363 3.35 -5.92 17.90
CA ASP A 363 3.15 -6.94 16.86
C ASP A 363 2.11 -7.98 17.33
N GLY A 364 1.22 -8.37 16.43
CA GLY A 364 0.25 -9.43 16.68
C GLY A 364 0.89 -10.83 16.78
N GLU A 365 2.12 -10.99 16.25
CA GLU A 365 2.87 -12.26 16.31
C GLU A 365 3.54 -12.54 17.67
N GLU A 366 3.54 -11.59 18.63
CA GLU A 366 4.12 -11.79 19.97
C GLU A 366 3.42 -12.91 20.78
N VAL A 367 2.28 -13.42 20.30
CA VAL A 367 1.54 -14.56 20.88
C VAL A 367 2.07 -15.93 20.40
N GLY A 368 3.07 -15.96 19.52
CA GLY A 368 3.67 -17.18 18.96
C GLY A 368 4.85 -17.76 19.74
N ALA A 369 4.81 -17.87 21.08
CA ALA A 369 5.88 -18.54 21.83
C ALA A 369 5.35 -19.33 23.04
N ALA A 370 4.88 -20.55 22.81
CA ALA A 370 4.85 -21.59 23.84
C ALA A 370 5.95 -22.61 23.53
N ARG A 371 7.05 -22.57 24.29
CA ARG A 371 7.98 -23.70 24.37
C ARG A 371 7.28 -24.79 25.17
N GLY A 372 6.70 -25.77 24.48
CA GLY A 372 6.39 -27.06 25.08
C GLY A 372 7.70 -27.71 25.52
N GLY A 373 7.96 -27.69 26.81
CA GLY A 373 9.20 -28.22 27.37
C GLY A 373 9.04 -28.55 28.84
N GLY A 374 8.58 -29.77 29.11
CA GLY A 374 8.99 -30.57 30.26
C GLY A 374 8.32 -30.25 31.60
N GLU A 375 7.83 -31.32 32.22
CA GLU A 375 7.50 -31.45 33.63
C GLU A 375 8.45 -30.68 34.57
N ALA A 376 7.90 -30.11 35.65
CA ALA A 376 8.34 -30.40 37.01
C ALA A 376 7.38 -29.80 38.05
N LEU A 377 6.78 -30.71 38.82
CA LEU A 377 6.31 -30.65 40.22
C LEU A 377 5.35 -29.52 40.65
#